data_AF-A0A3N1HLA8-F1
#
_entry.id   AF-A0A3N1HLA8-F1
#
_cell.length_a   1.000
_cell.length_b   1.000
_cell.length_c   1.000
_cell.angle_alpha   90.00
_cell.angle_beta   90.00
_cell.angle_gamma   90.00
#
_symmetry.space_group_name_H-M   'P 1'
#
loop_
_entity.id
_entity.type
_entity.pdbx_description
1 polymer ?
#
loop_
_entity_poly.entity_id
_entity_poly.type
_entity_poly.pdbx_seq_one_letter_code
_entity_poly.pdbx_strand_id
1 'polypeptide(L)'
;MSGDAADGRERGYVAMRLHVLAALETAVARRAELAQVVGDADDVHAAAAALSTAWGLDDAQARAVLELKVGRLAGSERERLRAERERLEARRDELG
;
A
#
# COMPACT_ATOMS: atom_id res chain seq x y z
N MET A 1 18.86 -1.11 28.52
CA MET A 1 19.23 -1.53 27.14
C MET A 1 18.10 -2.27 26.40
N SER A 2 16.83 -2.20 26.84
CA SER A 2 15.73 -2.98 26.23
C SER A 2 14.85 -2.20 25.23
N GLY A 3 14.96 -0.87 25.18
CA GLY A 3 14.14 0.00 24.31
C GLY A 3 14.59 -0.01 22.85
N ASP A 4 15.90 0.11 22.60
CA ASP A 4 16.47 0.27 21.26
C ASP A 4 16.12 -0.88 20.28
N ALA A 5 16.10 -2.12 20.78
CA ALA A 5 15.70 -3.28 19.97
C ALA A 5 14.19 -3.33 19.66
N ALA A 6 13.35 -2.76 20.54
CA ALA A 6 11.92 -2.66 20.31
C ALA A 6 11.61 -1.55 19.29
N ASP A 7 12.25 -0.39 19.46
CA ASP A 7 12.12 0.76 18.57
C ASP A 7 12.61 0.43 17.15
N GLY A 8 13.68 -0.36 17.02
CA GLY A 8 14.17 -0.86 15.73
C GLY A 8 13.15 -1.74 14.98
N ARG A 9 12.47 -2.66 15.68
CA ARG A 9 11.42 -3.49 15.05
C ARG A 9 10.20 -2.66 14.67
N GLU A 10 9.84 -1.68 15.51
CA GLU A 10 8.72 -0.81 15.24
C GLU A 10 8.96 0.08 14.02
N ARG A 11 10.15 0.70 13.90
CA ARG A 11 10.55 1.45 12.71
C ARG A 11 10.45 0.61 11.43
N GLY A 12 10.94 -0.63 11.49
CA GLY A 12 10.85 -1.56 10.36
C GLY A 12 9.40 -1.85 9.95
N TYR A 13 8.51 -2.10 10.92
CA TYR A 13 7.09 -2.29 10.67
C TYR A 13 6.43 -1.05 10.07
N VAL A 14 6.66 0.13 10.66
CA VAL A 14 6.08 1.41 10.21
C VAL A 14 6.50 1.71 8.77
N ALA A 15 7.80 1.57 8.45
CA ALA A 15 8.32 1.78 7.10
C ALA A 15 7.67 0.83 6.08
N MET A 16 7.63 -0.47 6.39
CA MET A 16 6.99 -1.48 5.52
C MET A 16 5.50 -1.20 5.32
N ARG A 17 4.79 -0.80 6.38
CA ARG A 17 3.34 -0.57 6.31
C ARG A 17 3.01 0.70 5.54
N LEU A 18 3.76 1.79 5.75
CA LEU A 18 3.63 3.03 4.98
C LEU A 18 3.90 2.80 3.49
N HIS A 19 4.91 1.99 3.19
CA HIS A 19 5.25 1.61 1.81
C HIS A 19 4.08 0.94 1.08
N VAL A 20 3.42 -0.03 1.72
CA VAL A 20 2.23 -0.69 1.16
C VAL A 20 1.03 0.27 1.09
N LEU A 21 0.78 1.06 2.14
CA LEU A 21 -0.34 2.00 2.18
C LEU A 21 -0.27 3.03 1.05
N ALA A 22 0.92 3.51 0.68
CA ALA A 22 1.10 4.44 -0.44
C ALA A 22 0.59 3.85 -1.78
N ALA A 23 0.86 2.56 -2.03
CA ALA A 23 0.37 1.87 -3.22
C ALA A 23 -1.15 1.65 -3.18
N LEU A 24 -1.70 1.27 -2.02
CA LEU A 24 -3.14 1.07 -1.85
C LEU A 24 -3.93 2.38 -2.04
N GLU A 25 -3.43 3.51 -1.55
CA GLU A 25 -4.05 4.81 -1.77
C GLU A 25 -4.03 5.21 -3.25
N THR A 26 -2.93 4.95 -3.94
CA THR A 26 -2.82 5.17 -5.39
C THR A 26 -3.83 4.33 -6.15
N ALA A 27 -3.94 3.05 -5.81
CA ALA A 27 -4.91 2.11 -6.39
C ALA A 27 -6.36 2.55 -6.17
N VAL A 28 -6.68 3.02 -4.96
CA VAL A 28 -8.00 3.55 -4.61
C VAL A 28 -8.33 4.83 -5.41
N ALA A 29 -7.37 5.75 -5.52
CA ALA A 29 -7.54 7.00 -6.25
C ALA A 29 -7.71 6.75 -7.76
N ARG A 30 -6.94 5.80 -8.31
CA ARG A 30 -6.91 5.43 -9.73
C ARG A 30 -7.70 4.14 -10.02
N ARG A 31 -8.74 3.85 -9.24
CA ARG A 31 -9.50 2.58 -9.30
C ARG A 31 -10.05 2.19 -10.68
N ALA A 32 -10.38 3.16 -11.52
CA ALA A 32 -10.84 2.90 -12.89
C ALA A 32 -9.70 2.37 -13.77
N GLU A 33 -8.54 3.02 -13.70
CA GLU A 33 -7.32 2.58 -14.38
C GLU A 33 -6.83 1.23 -13.85
N LEU A 34 -6.90 1.01 -12.52
CA LEU A 34 -6.61 -0.30 -11.92
C LEU A 34 -7.43 -1.42 -12.57
N ALA A 35 -8.75 -1.20 -12.65
CA ALA A 35 -9.67 -2.19 -13.20
C ALA A 35 -9.40 -2.45 -14.70
N GLN A 36 -9.00 -1.43 -15.45
CA GLN A 36 -8.58 -1.58 -16.85
C GLN A 36 -7.31 -2.40 -16.96
N VAL A 37 -6.22 -2.01 -16.28
CA VAL A 37 -4.93 -2.72 -16.34
C VAL A 37 -5.07 -4.19 -15.93
N VAL A 38 -5.83 -4.47 -14.87
CA VAL A 38 -6.07 -5.85 -14.40
C VAL A 38 -6.97 -6.62 -15.37
N GLY A 39 -7.97 -5.97 -15.98
CA GLY A 39 -8.89 -6.59 -16.93
C GLY A 39 -8.26 -6.89 -18.30
N ASP A 40 -7.26 -6.11 -18.71
CA ASP A 40 -6.56 -6.26 -19.99
C ASP A 40 -5.38 -7.24 -19.92
N ALA A 41 -4.97 -7.65 -18.71
CA ALA A 41 -3.86 -8.57 -18.52
C ALA A 41 -4.25 -10.04 -18.73
N ASP A 42 -3.36 -10.83 -19.33
CA ASP A 42 -3.57 -12.26 -19.57
C ASP A 42 -3.65 -13.07 -18.27
N ASP A 43 -2.89 -12.66 -17.26
CA ASP A 43 -2.87 -13.29 -15.94
C ASP A 43 -2.45 -12.30 -14.83
N VAL A 44 -2.47 -12.78 -13.59
CA VAL A 44 -2.11 -11.99 -12.40
C VAL A 44 -0.65 -11.53 -12.42
N HIS A 45 0.26 -12.30 -13.00
CA HIS A 45 1.67 -11.94 -13.08
C HIS A 45 1.88 -10.81 -14.11
N ALA A 46 1.23 -10.88 -15.27
CA ALA A 46 1.20 -9.82 -16.26
C ALA A 46 0.60 -8.53 -15.69
N ALA A 47 -0.50 -8.63 -14.93
CA ALA A 47 -1.11 -7.47 -14.25
C ALA A 47 -0.14 -6.84 -13.24
N ALA A 48 0.56 -7.65 -12.44
CA ALA A 48 1.55 -7.17 -11.48
C ALA A 48 2.69 -6.41 -12.19
N ALA A 49 3.26 -7.00 -13.23
CA ALA A 49 4.35 -6.38 -14.01
C ALA A 49 3.90 -5.07 -14.67
N ALA A 50 2.68 -5.02 -15.20
CA ALA A 50 2.10 -3.83 -15.79
C ALA A 50 1.90 -2.72 -14.74
N LEU A 51 1.33 -3.03 -13.57
CA LEU A 51 1.14 -2.07 -12.48
C LEU A 51 2.48 -1.58 -11.91
N SER A 52 3.45 -2.48 -11.72
CA SER A 52 4.80 -2.13 -11.30
C SER A 52 5.46 -1.16 -12.27
N THR A 53 5.36 -1.41 -13.57
CA THR A 53 5.93 -0.52 -14.60
C THR A 53 5.20 0.81 -14.66
N ALA A 54 3.87 0.80 -14.70
CA ALA A 54 3.06 1.99 -14.88
C ALA A 54 3.09 2.93 -13.67
N TRP A 55 3.16 2.37 -12.45
CA TRP A 55 3.02 3.13 -11.20
C TRP A 55 4.29 3.12 -10.34
N GLY A 56 5.37 2.47 -10.78
CA GLY A 56 6.64 2.41 -10.06
C GLY A 56 6.56 1.58 -8.77
N LEU A 57 5.74 0.53 -8.76
CA LEU A 57 5.53 -0.33 -7.59
C LEU A 57 6.59 -1.44 -7.53
N ASP A 58 7.07 -1.74 -6.33
CA ASP A 58 7.78 -3.00 -6.09
C ASP A 58 6.82 -4.19 -5.96
N ASP A 59 7.39 -5.38 -5.83
CA ASP A 59 6.62 -6.63 -5.74
C ASP A 59 5.63 -6.66 -4.58
N ALA A 60 6.00 -6.10 -3.42
CA ALA A 60 5.16 -6.08 -2.24
C ALA A 60 3.96 -5.15 -2.44
N GLN A 61 4.18 -3.98 -3.03
CA GLN A 61 3.15 -3.02 -3.37
C GLN A 61 2.21 -3.53 -4.46
N ALA A 62 2.75 -4.05 -5.56
CA ALA A 62 1.95 -4.58 -6.66
C ALA A 62 1.04 -5.72 -6.19
N ARG A 63 1.59 -6.64 -5.38
CA ARG A 63 0.82 -7.71 -4.76
C ARG A 63 -0.29 -7.18 -3.85
N ALA A 64 0.01 -6.22 -2.98
CA ALA A 64 -0.98 -5.64 -2.08
C ALA A 64 -2.13 -4.94 -2.83
N VAL A 65 -1.82 -4.27 -3.95
CA VAL A 65 -2.81 -3.64 -4.84
C VAL A 65 -3.71 -4.70 -5.48
N LEU A 66 -3.17 -5.80 -5.99
CA LEU A 66 -3.95 -6.87 -6.61
C LEU A 66 -4.82 -7.64 -5.61
N GLU A 67 -4.40 -7.74 -4.35
CA GLU A 67 -5.17 -8.37 -3.27
C GLU A 67 -6.26 -7.43 -2.67
N LEU A 68 -6.39 -6.21 -3.19
CA LEU A 68 -7.35 -5.22 -2.70
C LEU A 68 -8.80 -5.70 -2.96
N LYS A 69 -9.56 -5.86 -1.88
CA LYS A 69 -10.98 -6.24 -1.97
C LYS A 69 -11.82 -5.05 -2.41
N VAL A 70 -12.76 -5.24 -3.34
CA VAL A 70 -13.67 -4.19 -3.85
C VAL A 70 -14.32 -3.35 -2.73
N GLY A 71 -14.69 -3.96 -1.60
CA GLY A 71 -15.24 -3.23 -0.45
C GLY A 71 -14.32 -2.14 0.13
N ARG A 72 -12.99 -2.27 0.00
CA ARG A 72 -12.01 -1.25 0.41
C ARG A 72 -12.09 0.03 -0.42
N LEU A 73 -12.74 -0.03 -1.60
CA LEU A 73 -12.98 1.14 -2.44
C LEU A 73 -14.12 2.02 -1.91
N ALA A 74 -14.94 1.53 -0.97
CA ALA A 74 -16.02 2.31 -0.36
C ALA A 74 -15.48 3.51 0.41
N GLY A 75 -16.21 4.63 0.41
CA GLY A 75 -15.76 5.91 0.99
C GLY A 75 -15.17 5.80 2.40
N SER A 76 -15.90 5.15 3.31
CA SER A 76 -15.47 4.94 4.69
C SER A 76 -14.19 4.11 4.82
N GLU A 77 -13.99 3.10 3.97
CA GLU A 77 -12.79 2.29 3.99
C GLU A 77 -11.58 3.04 3.43
N ARG A 78 -11.79 3.93 2.45
CA ARG A 78 -10.74 4.84 1.94
C ARG A 78 -10.29 5.82 3.01
N GLU A 79 -11.24 6.38 3.76
CA GLU A 79 -10.93 7.27 4.88
C GLU A 79 -10.14 6.54 5.99
N ARG A 80 -10.50 5.28 6.28
CA ARG A 80 -9.75 4.44 7.22
C ARG A 80 -8.31 4.18 6.77
N LEU A 81 -8.10 3.89 5.48
CA LEU A 81 -6.76 3.70 4.92
C LEU A 81 -5.91 4.98 5.08
N ARG A 82 -6.48 6.14 4.75
CA ARG A 82 -5.82 7.43 4.92
C ARG A 82 -5.48 7.71 6.38
N ALA A 83 -6.44 7.53 7.29
CA ALA A 83 -6.23 7.74 8.71
C ALA A 83 -5.16 6.80 9.28
N GLU A 84 -5.10 5.54 8.81
CA GLU A 84 -4.03 4.62 9.18
C GLU A 84 -2.66 5.14 8.73
N ARG A 85 -2.56 5.62 7.49
CA ARG A 85 -1.33 6.19 6.94
C ARG A 85 -0.88 7.41 7.73
N GLU A 86 -1.76 8.39 7.94
CA GLU A 86 -1.47 9.61 8.71
C GLU A 86 -0.95 9.28 10.13
N ARG A 87 -1.59 8.32 10.80
CA ARG A 87 -1.15 7.86 12.13
C ARG A 87 0.26 7.24 12.08
N LEU A 88 0.56 6.45 11.06
CA LEU A 88 1.87 5.80 10.92
C LEU A 88 2.95 6.79 10.47
N GLU A 89 2.62 7.81 9.71
CA GLU A 89 3.53 8.92 9.39
C GLU A 89 3.91 9.68 10.65
N ALA A 90 2.94 10.04 11.50
CA ALA A 90 3.22 10.63 12.81
C ALA A 90 4.10 9.72 13.67
N ARG A 91 3.80 8.41 13.70
CA ARG A 91 4.60 7.44 14.48
C ARG A 91 6.03 7.31 13.97
N ARG A 92 6.24 7.33 12.65
CA ARG A 92 7.58 7.32 12.05
C ARG A 92 8.39 8.52 12.53
N ASP A 93 7.78 9.70 12.55
CA ASP A 93 8.45 10.94 12.92
C ASP A 93 8.81 10.98 14.42
N GLU A 94 7.98 10.36 15.28
CA GLU A 94 8.30 10.14 16.71
C GLU A 94 9.46 9.17 16.93
N LEU A 95 9.63 8.20 16.03
CA LEU A 95 10.59 7.11 16.18
C LEU A 95 12.02 7.46 15.73
N GLY A 96 12.23 8.63 15.09
CA GLY A 96 13.55 9.21 14.79
C GLY A 96 14.60 8.25 14.26
#